data_AF-A0A529MFR9-F1
#
_entry.id   AF-A0A529MFR9-F1
#
_cell.length_a   1.000
_cell.length_b   1.000
_cell.length_c   1.000
_cell.angle_alpha   90.00
_cell.angle_beta   90.00
_cell.angle_gamma   90.00
#
_symmetry.space_group_name_H-M   'P 1'
#
loop_
_entity.id
_entity.type
_entity.pdbx_description
1 polymer ?
#
loop_
_entity_poly.entity_id
_entity_poly.type
_entity_poly.pdbx_seq_one_letter_code
_entity_poly.pdbx_strand_id
1 'polypeptide(L)'
;MRRYINSSRPTRRQALIGLSGAALVLGAPSILRAQESTLVVVSGGGSYEEAFRKAVVDPFQSETGIKVTYVSPADAAKLKAQVDSSNVQWDVVEISGPAFRSDADKYVEEIDYGAFDKETLDNLVPEAKTKYAVGSYVFSTVMAFSTADYPADKPRPRSWTEFW
;
A
#
# COMPACT_ATOMS: atom_id res chain seq x y z
N MET A 1 -6.65 -84.29 13.19
CA MET A 1 -8.10 -84.58 13.04
C MET A 1 -8.76 -83.32 12.48
N ARG A 2 -9.37 -83.41 11.28
CA ARG A 2 -10.40 -82.51 10.64
C ARG A 2 -10.19 -80.98 10.69
N ARG A 3 -9.91 -80.30 9.56
CA ARG A 3 -10.75 -79.87 8.40
C ARG A 3 -11.37 -78.46 8.57
N TYR A 4 -11.16 -77.62 7.53
CA TYR A 4 -12.12 -76.67 6.88
C TYR A 4 -12.38 -75.32 7.63
N ILE A 5 -12.48 -74.09 7.07
CA ILE A 5 -12.76 -73.47 5.73
C ILE A 5 -12.27 -72.00 5.81
N ASN A 6 -11.34 -71.53 4.96
CA ASN A 6 -11.56 -70.72 3.74
C ASN A 6 -12.49 -69.49 3.87
N SER A 7 -11.93 -68.28 3.80
CA SER A 7 -12.50 -67.21 2.98
C SER A 7 -11.38 -66.50 2.19
N SER A 8 -11.38 -66.79 0.88
CA SER A 8 -11.19 -65.87 -0.25
C SER A 8 -10.19 -64.70 -0.05
N ARG A 9 -8.88 -64.81 -0.36
CA ARG A 9 -8.19 -64.75 -1.69
C ARG A 9 -8.42 -63.45 -2.52
N PRO A 10 -7.49 -63.00 -3.39
CA PRO A 10 -6.18 -62.44 -3.07
C PRO A 10 -5.74 -61.25 -4.00
N THR A 11 -4.56 -60.71 -3.69
CA THR A 11 -3.42 -60.40 -4.58
C THR A 11 -3.28 -59.11 -5.42
N ARG A 12 -2.12 -58.49 -5.11
CA ARG A 12 -1.17 -57.76 -5.97
C ARG A 12 -0.88 -58.44 -7.33
N ARG A 13 -0.55 -57.59 -8.31
CA ARG A 13 0.13 -57.78 -9.61
C ARG A 13 -0.76 -58.03 -10.83
N GLN A 14 -0.85 -56.99 -11.68
CA GLN A 14 -0.85 -56.96 -13.17
C GLN A 14 -1.38 -55.55 -13.54
N ALA A 15 -0.80 -54.72 -14.40
CA ALA A 15 0.25 -54.90 -15.39
C ALA A 15 0.93 -53.54 -15.69
N LEU A 16 2.25 -53.57 -15.86
CA LEU A 16 2.95 -52.67 -16.77
C LEU A 16 2.57 -53.05 -18.20
N ILE A 17 2.42 -52.06 -19.09
CA ILE A 17 2.86 -51.99 -20.50
C ILE A 17 1.90 -51.06 -21.27
N GLY A 18 2.47 -49.97 -21.80
CA GLY A 18 1.79 -49.05 -22.70
C GLY A 18 2.67 -47.83 -23.03
N LEU A 19 3.88 -48.07 -23.55
CA LEU A 19 4.70 -47.02 -24.17
C LEU A 19 4.30 -46.92 -25.66
N SER A 20 3.74 -45.79 -26.08
CA SER A 20 3.72 -45.37 -27.49
C SER A 20 3.53 -43.84 -27.58
N GLY A 21 4.58 -43.15 -28.05
CA GLY A 21 4.45 -42.03 -29.00
C GLY A 21 4.12 -40.64 -28.46
N ALA A 22 5.10 -39.74 -28.53
CA ALA A 22 5.01 -38.31 -28.22
C ALA A 22 4.22 -37.50 -29.26
N ALA A 23 3.49 -36.47 -28.82
CA ALA A 23 3.31 -35.22 -29.56
C ALA A 23 2.80 -34.10 -28.63
N LEU A 24 3.66 -33.08 -28.47
CA LEU A 24 3.42 -31.72 -28.01
C LEU A 24 1.94 -31.26 -28.04
N VAL A 25 1.30 -31.17 -26.87
CA VAL A 25 0.20 -30.21 -26.72
C VAL A 25 0.85 -28.88 -26.43
N LEU A 26 0.97 -28.12 -27.53
CA LEU A 26 1.30 -26.71 -27.63
C LEU A 26 0.86 -25.93 -26.39
N GLY A 27 1.80 -25.16 -25.83
CA GLY A 27 1.51 -24.19 -24.80
C GLY A 27 0.34 -23.32 -25.22
N ALA A 28 -0.79 -23.48 -24.53
CA ALA A 28 -1.69 -22.36 -24.38
C ALA A 28 -0.83 -21.23 -23.81
N PRO A 29 -0.81 -20.03 -24.42
CA PRO A 29 -0.25 -18.90 -23.72
C PRO A 29 -1.01 -18.84 -22.40
N SER A 30 -0.29 -19.01 -21.29
CA SER A 30 -0.73 -18.44 -20.04
C SER A 30 -1.09 -17.02 -20.43
N ILE A 31 -2.39 -16.72 -20.47
CA ILE A 31 -2.83 -15.34 -20.43
C ILE A 31 -2.32 -14.93 -19.06
N LEU A 32 -1.08 -14.42 -19.03
CA LEU A 32 -0.65 -13.45 -18.06
C LEU A 32 -1.73 -12.39 -18.19
N ARG A 33 -2.78 -12.52 -17.38
CA ARG A 33 -3.58 -11.37 -17.04
C ARG A 33 -2.54 -10.45 -16.45
N ALA A 34 -2.08 -9.50 -17.25
CA ALA A 34 -1.47 -8.30 -16.74
C ALA A 34 -2.45 -7.86 -15.66
N GLN A 35 -2.06 -8.09 -14.41
CA GLN A 35 -2.78 -7.56 -13.27
C GLN A 35 -2.86 -6.08 -13.59
N GLU A 36 -4.08 -5.56 -13.82
CA GLU A 36 -4.29 -4.13 -14.06
C GLU A 36 -3.46 -3.41 -13.01
N SER A 37 -2.36 -2.79 -13.46
CA SER A 37 -1.32 -2.31 -12.57
C SER A 37 -1.93 -1.13 -11.83
N THR A 38 -2.43 -1.43 -10.64
CA THR A 38 -3.18 -0.52 -9.81
C THR A 38 -2.21 0.09 -8.84
N LEU A 39 -2.07 1.41 -8.87
CA LEU A 39 -1.23 2.15 -7.95
C LEU A 39 -1.88 2.14 -6.56
N VAL A 40 -1.19 1.62 -5.56
CA VAL A 40 -1.64 1.61 -4.17
C VAL A 40 -1.10 2.84 -3.46
N VAL A 41 -1.98 3.81 -3.23
CA VAL A 41 -1.68 5.07 -2.54
C VAL A 41 -2.18 4.97 -1.09
N VAL A 42 -1.34 5.31 -0.13
CA VAL A 42 -1.65 5.18 1.31
C VAL A 42 -1.53 6.53 1.99
N SER A 43 -2.58 6.99 2.65
CA SER A 43 -2.64 8.37 3.15
C SER A 43 -3.70 8.54 4.26
N GLY A 44 -3.92 9.77 4.74
CA GLY A 44 -4.82 10.08 5.85
C GLY A 44 -6.29 9.73 5.56
N GLY A 45 -7.07 9.41 6.60
CA GLY A 45 -8.48 9.04 6.47
C GLY A 45 -9.48 10.19 6.70
N GLY A 46 -10.77 9.86 6.75
CA GLY A 46 -11.84 10.80 7.11
C GLY A 46 -12.16 11.82 6.02
N SER A 47 -12.51 13.05 6.40
CA SER A 47 -12.84 14.12 5.44
C SER A 47 -11.67 14.49 4.52
N TYR A 48 -10.43 14.26 4.98
CA TYR A 48 -9.24 14.46 4.17
C TYR A 48 -9.16 13.45 3.01
N GLU A 49 -9.45 12.16 3.27
CA GLU A 49 -9.50 11.14 2.21
C GLU A 49 -10.50 11.51 1.12
N GLU A 50 -11.71 11.95 1.49
CA GLU A 50 -12.73 12.37 0.53
C GLU A 50 -12.27 13.55 -0.33
N ALA A 51 -11.59 14.53 0.28
CA ALA A 51 -11.03 15.68 -0.43
C ALA A 51 -9.89 15.26 -1.36
N PHE A 52 -8.97 14.42 -0.89
CA PHE A 52 -7.83 13.93 -1.66
C PHE A 52 -8.28 13.10 -2.86
N ARG A 53 -9.29 12.24 -2.69
CA ARG A 53 -9.85 11.46 -3.80
C ARG A 53 -10.38 12.37 -4.91
N LYS A 54 -11.21 13.35 -4.56
CA LYS A 54 -11.80 14.28 -5.53
C LYS A 54 -10.77 15.19 -6.20
N ALA A 55 -9.78 15.65 -5.45
CA ALA A 55 -8.82 16.64 -5.93
C ALA A 55 -7.62 16.02 -6.68
N VAL A 56 -7.24 14.79 -6.35
CA VAL A 56 -6.00 14.17 -6.85
C VAL A 56 -6.28 12.83 -7.52
N VAL A 57 -6.95 11.90 -6.83
CA VAL A 57 -7.11 10.53 -7.33
C VAL A 57 -8.01 10.50 -8.57
N ASP A 58 -9.22 11.03 -8.49
CA ASP A 58 -10.19 10.96 -9.58
C ASP A 58 -9.67 11.67 -10.85
N PRO A 59 -9.09 12.90 -10.77
CA PRO A 59 -8.46 13.53 -11.92
C PRO A 59 -7.29 12.72 -12.48
N PHE A 60 -6.38 12.23 -11.64
CA PHE A 60 -5.25 11.40 -12.08
C PHE A 60 -5.71 10.15 -12.83
N GLN A 61 -6.70 9.44 -12.28
CA GLN A 61 -7.26 8.25 -12.92
C GLN A 61 -7.95 8.60 -14.24
N SER A 62 -8.64 9.73 -14.32
CA SER A 62 -9.32 10.19 -15.54
C SER A 62 -8.33 10.58 -16.64
N GLU A 63 -7.22 11.23 -16.29
CA GLU A 63 -6.22 11.73 -17.25
C GLU A 63 -5.29 10.63 -17.74
N THR A 64 -4.88 9.74 -16.85
CA THR A 64 -3.85 8.72 -17.16
C THR A 64 -4.44 7.35 -17.50
N GLY A 65 -5.69 7.09 -17.08
CA GLY A 65 -6.29 5.76 -17.14
C GLY A 65 -5.75 4.77 -16.09
N ILE A 66 -4.74 5.16 -15.30
CA ILE A 66 -4.16 4.31 -14.26
C ILE A 66 -5.16 4.15 -13.11
N LYS A 67 -5.34 2.94 -12.61
CA LYS A 67 -6.21 2.70 -11.46
C LYS A 67 -5.48 3.00 -10.17
N VAL A 68 -6.17 3.61 -9.21
CA VAL A 68 -5.62 3.89 -7.88
C VAL A 68 -6.45 3.18 -6.82
N THR A 69 -5.78 2.38 -5.99
CA THR A 69 -6.35 1.88 -4.73
C THR A 69 -5.84 2.77 -3.61
N TYR A 70 -6.73 3.54 -3.00
CA TYR A 70 -6.38 4.39 -1.87
C TYR A 70 -6.68 3.67 -0.55
N VAL A 71 -5.67 3.59 0.32
CA VAL A 71 -5.68 2.89 1.61
C VAL A 71 -5.46 3.90 2.73
N SER A 72 -6.25 3.82 3.78
CA SER A 72 -6.08 4.66 4.98
C SER A 72 -6.26 3.83 6.26
N PRO A 73 -5.63 4.21 7.38
CA PRO A 73 -4.56 5.21 7.48
C PRO A 73 -3.18 4.65 7.11
N ALA A 74 -2.22 5.53 6.82
CA ALA A 74 -0.81 5.16 6.73
C ALA A 74 -0.27 4.72 8.10
N ASP A 75 0.52 3.63 8.10
CA ASP A 75 1.11 3.05 9.31
C ASP A 75 2.57 2.65 9.06
N ALA A 76 3.48 3.24 9.82
CA ALA A 76 4.92 3.02 9.65
C ALA A 76 5.37 1.60 10.03
N ALA A 77 4.72 0.95 11.00
CA ALA A 77 5.05 -0.42 11.38
C ALA A 77 4.65 -1.42 10.28
N LYS A 78 3.51 -1.17 9.61
CA LYS A 78 3.06 -1.96 8.46
C LYS A 78 3.94 -1.73 7.23
N LEU A 79 4.41 -0.51 6.97
CA LEU A 79 5.43 -0.25 5.94
C LEU A 79 6.68 -1.07 6.23
N LYS A 80 7.22 -0.95 7.45
CA LYS A 80 8.40 -1.71 7.88
C LYS A 80 8.19 -3.23 7.71
N ALA A 81 7.05 -3.76 8.15
CA ALA A 81 6.77 -5.19 8.04
C ALA A 81 6.70 -5.67 6.58
N GLN A 82 6.14 -4.86 5.67
CA GLN A 82 6.09 -5.19 4.24
C GLN A 82 7.49 -5.24 3.62
N VAL A 83 8.33 -4.26 3.94
CA VAL A 83 9.71 -4.19 3.47
C VAL A 83 10.54 -5.33 4.05
N ASP A 84 10.52 -5.53 5.37
CA ASP A 84 11.28 -6.57 6.07
C ASP A 84 10.91 -7.98 5.58
N SER A 85 9.65 -8.20 5.18
CA SER A 85 9.17 -9.47 4.62
C SER A 85 9.32 -9.59 3.10
N SER A 86 9.85 -8.56 2.42
CA SER A 86 9.92 -8.48 0.95
C SER A 86 8.57 -8.70 0.26
N ASN A 87 7.48 -8.34 0.93
CA ASN A 87 6.11 -8.44 0.42
C ASN A 87 5.47 -7.06 0.39
N VAL A 88 6.00 -6.20 -0.48
CA VAL A 88 5.57 -4.81 -0.63
C VAL A 88 4.31 -4.75 -1.49
N GLN A 89 3.27 -4.13 -0.93
CA GLN A 89 1.95 -3.93 -1.53
C GLN A 89 1.61 -2.44 -1.68
N TRP A 90 2.43 -1.55 -1.13
CA TRP A 90 2.22 -0.11 -1.13
C TRP A 90 3.20 0.54 -2.10
N ASP A 91 2.69 1.41 -2.98
CA ASP A 91 3.52 2.07 -4.00
C ASP A 91 3.85 3.51 -3.59
N VAL A 92 2.85 4.27 -3.13
CA VAL A 92 3.02 5.66 -2.67
C VAL A 92 2.45 5.76 -1.27
N VAL A 93 3.27 6.20 -0.32
CA VAL A 93 2.88 6.31 1.08
C VAL A 93 3.09 7.74 1.53
N GLU A 94 2.04 8.36 2.04
CA GLU A 94 2.15 9.58 2.81
C GLU A 94 2.70 9.23 4.19
N ILE A 95 3.91 9.71 4.48
CA ILE A 95 4.61 9.38 5.72
C ILE A 95 5.09 10.67 6.39
N SER A 96 4.65 10.88 7.62
CA SER A 96 5.25 11.87 8.52
C SER A 96 6.28 11.17 9.40
N GLY A 97 7.54 11.60 9.35
CA GLY A 97 8.63 11.05 10.18
C GLY A 97 9.61 10.13 9.43
N PRO A 98 9.24 8.93 8.94
CA PRO A 98 10.18 7.96 8.36
C PRO A 98 11.06 8.44 7.21
N ALA A 99 10.55 9.27 6.30
CA ALA A 99 11.38 9.87 5.25
C ALA A 99 12.45 10.84 5.78
N PHE A 100 12.29 11.31 7.02
CA PHE A 100 13.23 12.19 7.73
C PHE A 100 14.09 11.42 8.74
N ARG A 101 13.93 10.09 8.84
CA ARG A 101 14.77 9.26 9.70
C ARG A 101 16.08 8.92 9.01
N SER A 102 17.12 8.69 9.80
CA SER A 102 18.45 8.31 9.32
C SER A 102 18.48 6.95 8.61
N ASP A 103 17.44 6.13 8.73
CA ASP A 103 17.30 4.82 8.09
C ASP A 103 16.19 4.78 7.03
N ALA A 104 15.81 5.93 6.48
CA ALA A 104 14.80 6.04 5.43
C ALA A 104 15.13 5.17 4.20
N ASP A 105 16.40 5.08 3.83
CA ASP A 105 16.95 4.30 2.71
C ASP A 105 16.61 2.80 2.77
N LYS A 106 16.23 2.29 3.94
CA LYS A 106 15.80 0.91 4.11
C LYS A 106 14.35 0.68 3.73
N TYR A 107 13.50 1.71 3.76
CA TYR A 107 12.04 1.56 3.67
C TYR A 107 11.41 2.31 2.50
N VAL A 108 12.09 3.31 1.95
CA VAL A 108 11.59 4.14 0.85
C VAL A 108 12.68 4.39 -0.18
N GLU A 109 12.25 4.53 -1.44
CA GLU A 109 13.13 4.77 -2.58
C GLU A 109 13.53 6.25 -2.70
N GLU A 110 14.63 6.52 -3.40
CA GLU A 110 15.01 7.90 -3.73
C GLU A 110 13.99 8.54 -4.69
N ILE A 111 13.71 9.83 -4.49
CA ILE A 111 12.80 10.56 -5.37
C ILE A 111 13.53 10.97 -6.65
N ASP A 112 13.03 10.51 -7.79
CA ASP A 112 13.45 11.02 -9.09
C ASP A 112 12.83 12.40 -9.36
N TYR A 113 13.51 13.44 -8.90
CA TYR A 113 13.11 14.82 -9.19
C TYR A 113 13.21 15.20 -10.68
N GLY A 114 13.90 14.41 -11.51
CA GLY A 114 13.93 14.61 -12.96
C GLY A 114 12.58 14.30 -13.64
N ALA A 115 11.71 13.53 -12.98
CA ALA A 115 10.38 13.20 -13.49
C ALA A 115 9.34 14.31 -13.28
N PHE A 116 9.65 15.33 -12.47
CA PHE A 116 8.74 16.45 -12.20
C PHE A 116 8.94 17.56 -13.22
N ASP A 117 7.86 18.28 -13.54
CA ASP A 117 7.98 19.51 -14.30
C ASP A 117 8.65 20.61 -13.46
N LYS A 118 9.30 21.54 -14.16
CA LYS A 118 10.07 22.61 -13.52
C LYS A 118 9.19 23.54 -12.66
N GLU A 119 7.97 23.83 -13.10
CA GLU A 119 7.08 24.75 -12.40
C GLU A 119 6.66 24.18 -11.04
N THR A 120 6.32 22.89 -10.98
CA THR A 120 6.04 22.18 -9.73
C THR A 120 7.23 22.26 -8.78
N LEU A 121 8.45 21.97 -9.24
CA LEU A 121 9.65 21.98 -8.39
C LEU A 121 10.04 23.38 -7.87
N ASP A 122 9.85 24.41 -8.70
CA ASP A 122 10.14 25.80 -8.35
C ASP A 122 9.12 26.35 -7.34
N ASN A 123 7.89 25.82 -7.33
CA ASN A 123 6.83 26.21 -6.38
C ASN A 123 6.86 25.45 -5.05
N LEU A 124 7.68 24.39 -4.91
CA LEU A 124 7.88 23.70 -3.64
C LEU A 124 8.85 24.47 -2.73
N VAL A 125 8.47 24.60 -1.46
CA VAL A 125 9.39 25.08 -0.42
C VAL A 125 10.63 24.16 -0.34
N PRO A 126 11.85 24.68 -0.12
CA PRO A 126 13.06 23.88 -0.13
C PRO A 126 13.01 22.67 0.81
N GLU A 127 12.40 22.83 1.98
CA GLU A 127 12.25 21.79 3.01
C GLU A 127 11.31 20.65 2.59
N ALA A 128 10.46 20.88 1.60
CA ALA A 128 9.58 19.87 1.03
C ALA A 128 10.29 18.97 0.00
N LYS A 129 11.59 19.19 -0.27
CA LYS A 129 12.40 18.39 -1.18
C LYS A 129 13.52 17.70 -0.41
N THR A 130 13.37 16.41 -0.17
CA THR A 130 14.40 15.59 0.48
C THR A 130 14.78 14.42 -0.42
N LYS A 131 15.90 13.77 -0.13
CA LYS A 131 16.37 12.62 -0.91
C LYS A 131 15.33 11.50 -1.08
N TYR A 132 14.47 11.30 -0.07
CA TYR A 132 13.54 10.17 0.01
C TYR A 132 12.05 10.58 0.10
N ALA A 133 11.74 11.87 0.00
CA ALA A 133 10.36 12.35 0.03
C ALA A 133 10.19 13.73 -0.61
N VAL A 134 9.02 13.90 -1.22
CA VAL A 134 8.48 15.19 -1.68
C VAL A 134 7.24 15.56 -0.86
N GLY A 135 7.15 16.82 -0.44
CA GLY A 135 6.02 17.31 0.34
C GLY A 135 4.74 17.39 -0.50
N SER A 136 3.65 16.78 -0.02
CA SER A 136 2.35 16.74 -0.70
C SER A 136 1.36 17.78 -0.19
N TYR A 137 1.44 18.16 1.10
CA TYR A 137 0.64 19.22 1.71
C TYR A 137 1.29 19.72 3.01
N VAL A 138 0.82 20.87 3.49
CA VAL A 138 1.21 21.44 4.79
C VAL A 138 -0.01 21.42 5.71
N PHE A 139 0.19 21.04 6.97
CA PHE A 139 -0.87 21.07 7.98
C PHE A 139 -0.36 21.69 9.28
N SER A 140 -1.27 21.95 10.20
CA SER A 140 -0.95 22.43 11.55
C SER A 140 -1.71 21.63 12.59
N THR A 141 -1.00 21.19 13.62
CA THR A 141 -1.63 20.70 14.85
C THR A 141 -1.91 21.90 15.74
N VAL A 142 -3.19 22.18 15.97
CA VAL A 142 -3.65 23.36 16.71
C VAL A 142 -4.46 22.97 17.93
N MET A 143 -4.54 23.90 18.86
CA MET A 143 -5.46 23.82 19.98
C MET A 143 -6.88 24.13 19.52
N ALA A 144 -7.83 23.28 19.89
CA ALA A 144 -9.25 23.49 19.64
C ALA A 144 -10.05 23.24 20.93
N PHE A 145 -11.18 23.95 21.09
CA PHE A 145 -12.10 23.79 22.21
C PHE A 145 -13.55 23.96 21.75
N SER A 146 -14.48 23.37 22.51
CA SER A 146 -15.93 23.50 22.28
C SER A 146 -16.40 24.92 22.60
N THR A 147 -16.96 25.63 21.61
CA THR A 147 -17.56 26.95 21.85
C THR A 147 -18.88 26.89 22.61
N ALA A 148 -19.47 25.70 22.76
CA ALA A 148 -20.65 25.48 23.59
C ALA A 148 -20.29 25.47 25.08
N ASP A 149 -19.18 24.81 25.43
CA ASP A 149 -18.71 24.72 26.81
C ASP A 149 -17.93 25.99 27.23
N TYR A 150 -17.21 26.57 26.27
CA TYR A 150 -16.41 27.80 26.39
C TYR A 150 -16.93 28.92 25.45
N PRO A 151 -18.12 29.49 25.72
CA PRO A 151 -18.65 30.65 24.98
C PRO A 151 -17.76 31.88 25.14
N ALA A 152 -18.01 32.92 24.33
CA ALA A 152 -17.07 34.04 24.15
C ALA A 152 -16.83 34.88 25.42
N ASP A 153 -17.73 34.82 26.37
CA ASP A 153 -17.70 35.47 27.68
C ASP A 153 -16.97 34.64 28.75
N LYS A 154 -16.63 33.37 28.49
CA LYS A 154 -15.82 32.55 29.39
C LYS A 154 -14.33 32.59 29.01
N PRO A 155 -13.42 32.42 29.99
CA PRO A 155 -12.00 32.23 29.71
C PRO A 155 -11.78 31.06 28.74
N ARG A 156 -10.95 31.30 27.72
CA ARG A 156 -10.52 30.31 26.72
C ARG A 156 -9.00 30.19 26.76
N PRO A 157 -8.44 28.99 26.59
CA PRO A 157 -7.00 28.81 26.59
C PRO A 157 -6.39 29.55 25.39
N ARG A 158 -5.39 30.40 25.67
CA ARG A 158 -4.65 31.18 24.66
C ARG A 158 -3.22 30.68 24.47
N SER A 159 -2.79 29.73 25.29
CA SER A 159 -1.46 29.15 25.28
C SER A 159 -1.52 27.68 25.68
N TRP A 160 -0.50 26.89 25.31
CA TRP A 160 -0.42 25.47 25.69
C TRP A 160 -0.39 25.25 27.20
N THR A 161 0.16 26.20 27.96
CA THR A 161 0.14 26.16 29.42
C THR A 161 -1.26 26.33 30.00
N GLU A 162 -2.16 27.07 29.33
CA GLU A 162 -3.55 27.22 29.75
C GLU A 162 -4.45 26.05 29.32
N PHE A 163 -4.01 25.24 28.35
CA PHE A 163 -4.77 24.11 27.83
C PHE A 163 -4.61 22.84 28.67
N TRP A 164 -3.45 22.68 29.31
CA TRP A 164 -3.15 21.60 30.25
C TRP A 164 -3.50 22.00 31.69
#